data_AF-A0A7J4EPC5-F1
#
_entry.id   AF-A0A7J4EPC5-F1
#
_cell.length_a   1.000
_cell.length_b   1.000
_cell.length_c   1.000
_cell.angle_alpha   90.00
_cell.angle_beta   90.00
_cell.angle_gamma   90.00
#
_symmetry.space_group_name_H-M   'P 1'
#
loop_
_entity.id
_entity.type
_entity.pdbx_description
1 polymer ?
#
loop_
_entity_poly.entity_id
_entity_poly.type
_entity_poly.pdbx_seq_one_letter_code
_entity_poly.pdbx_strand_id
1 'polypeptide(L)'
;MQESIMEKLKERLSNYWLTIQSSLFPWLTEEVGDLTKKQMLLITVLETTRIERYIPNYQGLTGRPQSDRVAIARAFMAKAIYDMSTTRILIDRLECDIALRRICGWEKKSDIPSESTFSRAFAEFAKSNLLEQVHDSLIKDSYEGEIVGHLSRDSTTIEAREKPVKKVKDNKPKRKPGRPKKGEEVAPKTTRLERQSEMKVEEMLDDLPKKCDIGCKKNSKGHTETWIGYKLHVDTIDGQLPISCVLTSASTHDSQVAIPLAEISGQRVTN
;
A
#
# COMPACT_ATOMS: atom_id res chain seq x y z
N MET A 1 -28.12 8.62 3.15
CA MET A 1 -26.82 8.26 2.53
C MET A 1 -26.20 7.03 3.19
N GLN A 2 -26.02 7.00 4.53
CA GLN A 2 -25.51 5.82 5.25
C GLN A 2 -26.41 4.57 5.12
N GLU A 3 -27.74 4.71 5.13
CA GLU A 3 -28.67 3.57 4.97
C GLU A 3 -28.60 2.92 3.58
N SER A 4 -28.48 3.71 2.51
CA SER A 4 -28.35 3.20 1.14
C SER A 4 -27.02 2.45 0.91
N ILE A 5 -25.94 2.91 1.56
CA ILE A 5 -24.65 2.21 1.57
C ILE A 5 -24.78 0.87 2.32
N MET A 6 -25.49 0.88 3.45
CA MET A 6 -25.71 -0.29 4.31
C MET A 6 -26.63 -1.35 3.66
N GLU A 7 -27.58 -0.92 2.82
CA GLU A 7 -28.46 -1.80 2.05
C GLU A 7 -27.75 -2.42 0.84
N LYS A 8 -26.96 -1.62 0.10
CA LYS A 8 -26.02 -2.14 -0.93
C LYS A 8 -24.97 -3.08 -0.33
N LEU A 9 -24.51 -2.82 0.91
CA LEU A 9 -23.63 -3.72 1.65
C LEU A 9 -24.33 -5.03 2.01
N LYS A 10 -25.61 -5.00 2.42
CA LYS A 10 -26.40 -6.23 2.70
C LYS A 10 -26.59 -7.10 1.46
N GLU A 11 -26.89 -6.52 0.31
CA GLU A 11 -26.98 -7.28 -0.95
C GLU A 11 -25.61 -7.86 -1.36
N ARG A 12 -24.51 -7.12 -1.13
CA ARG A 12 -23.16 -7.60 -1.40
C ARG A 12 -22.72 -8.72 -0.44
N LEU A 13 -23.04 -8.59 0.85
CA LEU A 13 -22.79 -9.58 1.91
C LEU A 13 -23.33 -10.98 1.54
N SER A 14 -24.49 -11.05 0.89
CA SER A 14 -25.13 -12.32 0.49
C SER A 14 -24.23 -13.25 -0.33
N ASN A 15 -23.37 -12.73 -1.21
CA ASN A 15 -22.63 -13.56 -2.15
C ASN A 15 -21.36 -14.19 -1.55
N TYR A 16 -20.76 -13.55 -0.56
CA TYR A 16 -19.55 -14.02 0.09
C TYR A 16 -19.86 -15.03 1.20
N TRP A 17 -20.95 -14.79 1.94
CA TRP A 17 -21.48 -15.71 2.92
C TRP A 17 -21.91 -17.05 2.31
N LEU A 18 -22.39 -17.07 1.05
CA LEU A 18 -22.68 -18.32 0.33
C LEU A 18 -21.43 -19.23 0.18
N THR A 19 -20.23 -18.67 0.13
CA THR A 19 -18.98 -19.45 0.04
C THR A 19 -18.56 -20.01 1.41
N ILE A 20 -18.92 -19.32 2.49
CA ILE A 20 -18.71 -19.79 3.88
C ILE A 20 -19.70 -20.92 4.23
N GLN A 21 -20.80 -21.06 3.50
CA GLN A 21 -21.96 -21.85 3.94
C GLN A 21 -22.09 -23.28 3.38
N SER A 22 -21.12 -23.87 2.67
CA SER A 22 -21.35 -25.15 1.99
C SER A 22 -20.28 -26.23 2.16
N SER A 23 -19.68 -26.32 3.34
CA SER A 23 -18.72 -27.40 3.66
C SER A 23 -19.19 -28.20 4.89
N LEU A 24 -20.16 -29.06 4.61
CA LEU A 24 -20.33 -30.40 5.18
C LEU A 24 -21.20 -30.74 6.40
N PHE A 25 -21.71 -29.83 7.27
CA PHE A 25 -22.61 -30.29 8.37
C PHE A 25 -23.70 -29.29 8.80
N PRO A 26 -25.00 -29.63 8.67
CA PRO A 26 -26.13 -28.86 9.24
C PRO A 26 -26.17 -28.80 10.78
N TRP A 27 -25.31 -29.57 11.46
CA TRP A 27 -25.16 -29.54 12.93
C TRP A 27 -24.10 -28.55 13.42
N LEU A 28 -23.45 -27.82 12.50
CA LEU A 28 -22.46 -26.78 12.78
C LEU A 28 -23.05 -25.36 12.67
N THR A 29 -24.35 -25.22 12.95
CA THR A 29 -25.01 -23.90 13.05
C THR A 29 -24.62 -23.14 14.31
N GLU A 30 -23.91 -23.77 15.23
CA GLU A 30 -23.05 -23.11 16.21
C GLU A 30 -21.61 -23.19 15.69
N GLU A 31 -20.87 -22.08 15.65
CA GLU A 31 -19.38 -21.98 15.66
C GLU A 31 -18.82 -20.73 14.94
N VAL A 32 -19.65 -19.75 14.62
CA VAL A 32 -19.20 -18.36 14.62
C VAL A 32 -20.06 -17.69 15.66
N GLY A 33 -19.60 -17.66 16.91
CA GLY A 33 -20.28 -16.89 17.96
C GLY A 33 -20.42 -15.42 17.55
N ASP A 34 -20.98 -14.58 18.43
CA ASP A 34 -21.22 -13.17 18.12
C ASP A 34 -19.97 -12.49 17.52
N LEU A 35 -20.14 -11.94 16.31
CA LEU A 35 -19.05 -11.29 15.61
C LEU A 35 -18.63 -10.03 16.36
N THR A 36 -17.34 -9.95 16.67
CA THR A 36 -16.76 -8.75 17.26
C THR A 36 -16.82 -7.58 16.28
N LYS A 37 -16.80 -6.35 16.80
CA LYS A 37 -16.76 -5.13 15.96
C LYS A 37 -15.61 -5.13 14.94
N LYS A 38 -14.44 -5.66 15.32
CA LYS A 38 -13.28 -5.78 14.42
C LYS A 38 -13.49 -6.82 13.32
N GLN A 39 -14.16 -7.93 13.62
CA GLN A 39 -14.51 -8.94 12.61
C GLN A 39 -15.55 -8.39 11.62
N MET A 40 -16.56 -7.67 12.12
CA MET A 40 -17.53 -6.99 11.24
C MET A 40 -16.84 -5.96 10.34
N LEU A 41 -15.93 -5.16 10.89
CA LEU A 41 -15.13 -4.23 10.10
C LEU A 41 -14.30 -4.96 9.03
N LEU A 42 -13.63 -6.05 9.38
CA LEU A 42 -12.88 -6.86 8.42
C LEU A 42 -13.77 -7.35 7.29
N ILE A 43 -14.94 -7.92 7.60
CA ILE A 43 -15.89 -8.38 6.59
C ILE A 43 -16.30 -7.22 5.67
N THR A 44 -16.70 -6.07 6.23
CA THR A 44 -17.08 -4.89 5.44
C THR A 44 -15.96 -4.44 4.51
N VAL A 45 -14.71 -4.43 4.98
CA VAL A 45 -13.57 -4.04 4.16
C VAL A 45 -13.32 -5.07 3.05
N LEU A 46 -13.33 -6.38 3.35
CA LEU A 46 -13.18 -7.44 2.35
C LEU A 46 -14.25 -7.35 1.26
N GLU A 47 -15.51 -7.09 1.64
CA GLU A 47 -16.62 -6.93 0.70
C GLU A 47 -16.50 -5.71 -0.20
N THR A 48 -15.96 -4.62 0.35
CA THR A 48 -15.84 -3.36 -0.36
C THR A 48 -14.65 -3.42 -1.33
N THR A 49 -13.52 -3.97 -0.89
CA THR A 49 -12.30 -4.02 -1.70
C THR A 49 -12.29 -5.15 -2.72
N ARG A 50 -12.92 -6.28 -2.41
CA ARG A 50 -12.96 -7.50 -3.25
C ARG A 50 -11.58 -7.84 -3.83
N ILE A 51 -10.60 -7.93 -2.93
CA ILE A 51 -9.18 -8.14 -3.27
C ILE A 51 -8.96 -9.38 -4.14
N GLU A 52 -9.87 -10.35 -4.10
CA GLU A 52 -9.81 -11.57 -4.89
C GLU A 52 -9.82 -11.33 -6.40
N ARG A 53 -10.48 -10.26 -6.84
CA ARG A 53 -10.61 -9.92 -8.27
C ARG A 53 -9.27 -9.60 -8.93
N TYR A 54 -8.30 -9.19 -8.13
CA TYR A 54 -6.97 -8.75 -8.58
C TYR A 54 -5.90 -9.84 -8.39
N ILE A 55 -6.27 -11.00 -7.85
CA ILE A 55 -5.34 -12.11 -7.61
C ILE A 55 -5.53 -13.16 -8.71
N PRO A 56 -4.46 -13.53 -9.43
CA PRO A 56 -4.55 -14.58 -10.44
C PRO A 56 -4.92 -15.92 -9.80
N ASN A 57 -5.84 -16.64 -10.43
CA ASN A 57 -6.19 -17.99 -10.02
C ASN A 57 -5.17 -18.99 -10.59
N TYR A 58 -4.52 -19.75 -9.71
CA TYR A 58 -3.52 -20.76 -10.06
C TYR A 58 -4.07 -22.19 -10.10
N GLN A 59 -5.41 -22.35 -10.03
CA GLN A 59 -6.07 -23.65 -10.17
C GLN A 59 -5.77 -24.28 -11.55
N GLY A 60 -5.41 -25.56 -11.55
CA GLY A 60 -5.17 -26.33 -12.78
C GLY A 60 -3.72 -26.38 -13.27
N LEU A 61 -2.78 -25.73 -12.57
CA LEU A 61 -1.35 -25.92 -12.85
C LEU A 61 -0.87 -27.31 -12.41
N THR A 62 0.02 -27.92 -13.19
CA THR A 62 0.63 -29.21 -12.87
C THR A 62 1.52 -29.11 -11.63
N GLY A 63 1.41 -30.07 -10.71
CA GLY A 63 2.21 -30.16 -9.49
C GLY A 63 1.38 -29.98 -8.22
N ARG A 64 2.06 -29.71 -7.10
CA ARG A 64 1.38 -29.42 -5.82
C ARG A 64 0.63 -28.09 -5.93
N PRO A 65 -0.69 -28.05 -5.66
CA PRO A 65 -1.45 -26.80 -5.62
C PRO A 65 -0.78 -25.79 -4.70
N GLN A 66 -0.68 -24.54 -5.15
CA GLN A 66 -0.17 -23.46 -4.32
C GLN A 66 -1.13 -23.20 -3.15
N SER A 67 -0.57 -22.77 -2.02
CA SER A 67 -1.39 -22.25 -0.91
C SER A 67 -2.23 -21.08 -1.40
N ASP A 68 -3.49 -21.03 -0.96
CA ASP A 68 -4.46 -20.06 -1.42
C ASP A 68 -3.98 -18.61 -1.19
N ARG A 69 -3.64 -17.92 -2.28
CA ARG A 69 -3.18 -16.54 -2.28
C ARG A 69 -4.29 -15.58 -1.88
N VAL A 70 -5.54 -15.91 -2.20
CA VAL A 70 -6.70 -15.13 -1.79
C VAL A 70 -6.81 -15.11 -0.27
N ALA A 71 -6.75 -16.27 0.37
CA ALA A 71 -6.78 -16.36 1.83
C ALA A 71 -5.62 -15.60 2.51
N ILE A 72 -4.42 -15.68 1.93
CA ILE A 72 -3.25 -14.93 2.43
C ILE A 72 -3.47 -13.41 2.29
N ALA A 73 -4.03 -12.94 1.17
CA ALA A 73 -4.32 -11.51 0.98
C ALA A 73 -5.36 -10.99 1.99
N ARG A 74 -6.43 -11.76 2.22
CA ARG A 74 -7.44 -11.46 3.26
C ARG A 74 -6.80 -11.40 4.65
N ALA A 75 -5.88 -12.31 4.94
CA ALA A 75 -5.15 -12.31 6.21
C ALA A 75 -4.24 -11.09 6.37
N PHE A 76 -3.63 -10.57 5.29
CA PHE A 76 -2.89 -9.31 5.35
C PHE A 76 -3.81 -8.10 5.60
N MET A 77 -5.04 -8.11 5.06
CA MET A 77 -6.03 -7.08 5.41
C MET A 77 -6.44 -7.18 6.89
N ALA A 78 -6.61 -8.39 7.42
CA ALA A 78 -6.81 -8.60 8.84
C ALA A 78 -5.62 -8.07 9.66
N LYS A 79 -4.38 -8.34 9.24
CA LYS A 79 -3.17 -7.81 9.89
C LYS A 79 -3.22 -6.28 10.03
N ALA A 80 -3.65 -5.58 8.98
CA ALA A 80 -3.78 -4.12 8.98
C ALA A 80 -4.89 -3.63 9.92
N ILE A 81 -6.08 -4.22 9.86
CA ILE A 81 -7.25 -3.82 10.67
C ILE A 81 -7.03 -4.10 12.17
N TYR A 82 -6.33 -5.18 12.48
CA TYR A 82 -6.02 -5.56 13.85
C TYR A 82 -4.77 -4.86 14.40
N ASP A 83 -4.08 -4.05 13.60
CA ASP A 83 -2.83 -3.38 13.95
C ASP A 83 -1.74 -4.36 14.44
N MET A 84 -1.61 -5.49 13.74
CA MET A 84 -0.63 -6.52 14.09
C MET A 84 0.74 -6.15 13.52
N SER A 85 1.73 -6.01 14.41
CA SER A 85 3.07 -5.59 14.01
C SER A 85 3.77 -6.60 13.10
N THR A 86 3.70 -7.90 13.41
CA THR A 86 4.46 -8.95 12.69
C THR A 86 3.56 -10.03 12.08
N THR A 87 4.07 -10.72 11.05
CA THR A 87 3.39 -11.86 10.43
C THR A 87 3.27 -13.06 11.36
N ARG A 88 4.24 -13.26 12.28
CA ARG A 88 4.14 -14.31 13.31
C ARG A 88 2.91 -14.09 14.20
N ILE A 89 2.68 -12.86 14.67
CA ILE A 89 1.48 -12.53 15.47
C ILE A 89 0.19 -12.80 14.69
N LEU A 90 0.17 -12.52 13.38
CA LEU A 90 -0.97 -12.84 12.52
C LEU A 90 -1.24 -14.35 12.49
N ILE A 91 -0.21 -15.17 12.27
CA ILE A 91 -0.33 -16.63 12.24
C ILE A 91 -0.81 -17.16 13.58
N ASP A 92 -0.19 -16.74 14.69
CA ASP A 92 -0.59 -17.14 16.05
C ASP A 92 -2.06 -16.79 16.32
N ARG A 93 -2.53 -15.63 15.85
CA ARG A 93 -3.93 -15.21 15.99
C ARG A 93 -4.88 -16.08 15.16
N LEU A 94 -4.51 -16.42 13.92
CA LEU A 94 -5.30 -17.31 13.05
C LEU A 94 -5.40 -18.73 13.62
N GLU A 95 -4.37 -19.20 14.30
CA GLU A 95 -4.39 -20.50 14.98
C GLU A 95 -5.33 -20.51 16.20
N CYS A 96 -5.42 -19.39 16.92
CA CYS A 96 -6.24 -19.27 18.12
C CYS A 96 -7.71 -18.90 17.83
N ASP A 97 -7.98 -18.08 16.82
CA ASP A 97 -9.32 -17.54 16.54
C ASP A 97 -9.96 -18.19 15.34
N ILE A 98 -10.94 -19.04 15.62
CA ILE A 98 -11.69 -19.80 14.62
C ILE A 98 -12.47 -18.85 13.69
N ALA A 99 -13.09 -17.81 14.22
CA ALA A 99 -13.89 -16.87 13.43
C ALA A 99 -13.00 -16.07 12.49
N LEU A 100 -11.88 -15.51 12.98
CA LEU A 100 -10.93 -14.80 12.14
C LEU A 100 -10.34 -15.70 11.04
N ARG A 101 -10.01 -16.94 11.41
CA ARG A 101 -9.47 -17.94 10.47
C ARG A 101 -10.47 -18.26 9.35
N ARG A 102 -11.73 -18.50 9.71
CA ARG A 102 -12.81 -18.76 8.75
C ARG A 102 -13.10 -17.55 7.85
N ILE A 103 -13.12 -16.33 8.41
CA ILE A 103 -13.29 -15.09 7.62
C ILE A 103 -12.17 -14.95 6.57
N CYS A 104 -10.93 -15.30 6.93
CA CYS A 104 -9.83 -15.28 5.97
C CYS A 104 -9.91 -16.39 4.91
N GLY A 105 -10.68 -17.46 5.15
CA GLY A 105 -10.89 -18.56 4.20
C GLY A 105 -10.24 -19.89 4.58
N TRP A 106 -9.77 -20.06 5.82
CA TRP A 106 -9.25 -21.34 6.31
C TRP A 106 -10.23 -22.01 7.29
N GLU A 107 -10.48 -23.30 7.11
CA GLU A 107 -11.32 -24.06 8.04
C GLU A 107 -10.49 -24.60 9.21
N LYS A 108 -9.38 -25.29 8.90
CA LYS A 108 -8.55 -25.98 9.88
C LYS A 108 -7.25 -25.23 10.15
N LYS A 109 -6.66 -25.47 11.31
CA LYS A 109 -5.33 -24.92 11.66
C LYS A 109 -4.24 -25.45 10.73
N SER A 110 -4.37 -26.69 10.27
CA SER A 110 -3.44 -27.33 9.32
C SER A 110 -3.36 -26.65 7.96
N ASP A 111 -4.38 -25.87 7.61
CA ASP A 111 -4.49 -25.22 6.31
C ASP A 111 -3.71 -23.90 6.26
N ILE A 112 -3.35 -23.36 7.43
CA ILE A 112 -2.60 -22.11 7.56
C ILE A 112 -1.18 -22.32 7.01
N PRO A 113 -0.75 -21.56 5.98
CA PRO A 113 0.58 -21.67 5.43
C PRO A 113 1.66 -21.20 6.41
N SER A 114 2.89 -21.70 6.21
CA SER A 114 4.06 -21.26 6.97
C SER A 114 4.38 -19.77 6.80
N GLU A 115 5.09 -19.18 7.76
CA GLU A 115 5.59 -17.79 7.70
C GLU A 115 6.39 -17.50 6.41
N SER A 116 7.19 -18.46 5.95
CA SER A 116 7.93 -18.36 4.68
C SER A 116 7.03 -18.27 3.46
N THR A 117 5.83 -18.85 3.52
CA THR A 117 4.84 -18.76 2.44
C THR A 117 4.13 -17.42 2.44
N PHE A 118 3.80 -16.86 3.61
CA PHE A 118 3.33 -15.49 3.73
C PHE A 118 4.34 -14.48 3.18
N SER A 119 5.63 -14.65 3.50
CA SER A 119 6.69 -13.76 2.99
C SER A 119 6.80 -13.81 1.46
N ARG A 120 6.73 -15.01 0.86
CA ARG A 120 6.74 -15.16 -0.61
C ARG A 120 5.51 -14.53 -1.26
N ALA A 121 4.33 -14.75 -0.69
CA ALA A 121 3.09 -14.14 -1.18
C ALA A 121 3.14 -12.61 -1.07
N PHE A 122 3.68 -12.06 0.02
CA PHE A 122 3.85 -10.60 0.17
C PHE A 122 4.76 -10.03 -0.93
N ALA A 123 5.87 -10.70 -1.24
CA ALA A 123 6.76 -10.27 -2.33
C ALA A 123 6.07 -10.31 -3.70
N GLU A 124 5.21 -11.31 -3.93
CA GLU A 124 4.38 -11.42 -5.14
C GLU A 124 3.35 -10.28 -5.25
N PHE A 125 2.66 -9.97 -4.15
CA PHE A 125 1.68 -8.86 -4.08
C PHE A 125 2.35 -7.50 -4.25
N ALA A 126 3.54 -7.32 -3.68
CA ALA A 126 4.33 -6.11 -3.87
C ALA A 126 4.80 -5.95 -5.32
N LYS A 127 5.19 -7.05 -6.00
CA LYS A 127 5.60 -7.01 -7.41
C LYS A 127 4.44 -6.69 -8.36
N SER A 128 3.23 -7.13 -8.02
CA SER A 128 2.01 -6.89 -8.81
C SER A 128 1.32 -5.58 -8.48
N ASN A 129 1.80 -4.82 -7.48
CA ASN A 129 1.14 -3.61 -6.97
C ASN A 129 -0.32 -3.85 -6.57
N LEU A 130 -0.63 -5.02 -6.00
CA LEU A 130 -2.00 -5.48 -5.72
C LEU A 130 -2.84 -4.43 -4.97
N LEU A 131 -2.28 -3.83 -3.92
CA LEU A 131 -3.01 -2.84 -3.11
C LEU A 131 -3.20 -1.51 -3.85
N GLU A 132 -2.28 -1.11 -4.73
CA GLU A 132 -2.43 0.10 -5.54
C GLU A 132 -3.55 -0.07 -6.55
N GLN A 133 -3.69 -1.25 -7.16
CA GLN A 133 -4.78 -1.58 -8.08
C GLN A 133 -6.14 -1.58 -7.37
N VAL A 134 -6.22 -2.20 -6.19
CA VAL A 134 -7.43 -2.20 -5.36
C VAL A 134 -7.80 -0.78 -4.94
N HIS A 135 -6.82 0.02 -4.50
CA HIS A 135 -7.03 1.41 -4.09
C HIS A 135 -7.51 2.28 -5.26
N ASP A 136 -6.90 2.15 -6.44
CA ASP A 136 -7.31 2.84 -7.65
C ASP A 136 -8.75 2.50 -8.05
N SER A 137 -9.11 1.22 -8.02
CA SER A 137 -10.49 0.77 -8.27
C SER A 137 -11.48 1.33 -7.25
N LEU A 138 -11.12 1.39 -5.97
CA LEU A 138 -12.00 1.94 -4.94
C LEU A 138 -12.25 3.43 -5.15
N ILE A 139 -11.22 4.18 -5.55
CA ILE A 139 -11.37 5.61 -5.85
C ILE A 139 -12.28 5.79 -7.06
N LYS A 140 -12.04 5.04 -8.14
CA LYS A 140 -12.90 5.07 -9.34
C LYS A 140 -14.35 4.77 -8.99
N ASP A 141 -14.61 3.66 -8.30
CA ASP A 141 -15.97 3.26 -7.91
C ASP A 141 -16.67 4.29 -7.00
N SER A 142 -15.91 5.10 -6.25
CA SER A 142 -16.47 6.03 -5.25
C SER A 142 -16.58 7.48 -5.74
N TYR A 143 -15.68 7.93 -6.61
CA TYR A 143 -15.54 9.34 -7.02
C TYR A 143 -15.63 9.55 -8.55
N GLU A 144 -15.97 8.53 -9.32
CA GLU A 144 -16.23 8.69 -10.75
C GLU A 144 -17.37 9.69 -10.98
N GLY A 145 -17.06 10.77 -11.70
CA GLY A 145 -18.01 11.85 -12.01
C GLY A 145 -18.21 12.88 -10.89
N GLU A 146 -17.52 12.75 -9.74
CA GLU A 146 -17.52 13.76 -8.69
C GLU A 146 -16.34 14.72 -8.84
N ILE A 147 -16.58 16.00 -8.52
CA ILE A 147 -15.54 17.04 -8.49
C ILE A 147 -14.95 17.08 -7.07
N VAL A 148 -13.65 16.90 -6.98
CA VAL A 148 -12.87 17.02 -5.76
C VAL A 148 -12.33 18.43 -5.66
N GLY A 149 -12.81 19.21 -4.69
CA GLY A 149 -12.39 20.61 -4.52
C GLY A 149 -10.99 20.77 -3.94
N HIS A 150 -10.75 20.29 -2.72
CA HIS A 150 -9.46 20.46 -2.05
C HIS A 150 -8.63 19.19 -2.09
N LEU A 151 -7.37 19.35 -2.47
CA LEU A 151 -6.36 18.32 -2.39
C LEU A 151 -5.18 18.82 -1.56
N SER A 152 -4.96 18.17 -0.42
CA SER A 152 -3.88 18.47 0.52
C SER A 152 -2.76 17.45 0.35
N ARG A 153 -1.53 17.97 0.16
CA ARG A 153 -0.33 17.16 -0.03
C ARG A 153 0.58 17.28 1.17
N ASP A 154 0.93 16.15 1.75
CA ASP A 154 1.91 16.09 2.83
C ASP A 154 2.76 14.81 2.74
N SER A 155 3.87 14.82 3.47
CA SER A 155 4.77 13.67 3.55
C SER A 155 4.97 13.21 5.00
N THR A 156 5.00 11.91 5.19
CA THR A 156 5.26 11.28 6.50
C THR A 156 6.50 10.41 6.46
N THR A 157 7.24 10.41 7.57
CA THR A 157 8.48 9.65 7.72
C THR A 157 8.17 8.21 8.12
N ILE A 158 8.79 7.25 7.45
CA ILE A 158 8.68 5.83 7.80
C ILE A 158 10.07 5.35 8.23
N GLU A 159 10.19 5.04 9.52
CA GLU A 159 11.40 4.42 10.06
C GLU A 159 11.48 2.96 9.62
N ALA A 160 12.62 2.59 9.06
CA ALA A 160 12.87 1.24 8.60
C ALA A 160 14.03 0.61 9.39
N ARG A 161 13.94 -0.71 9.61
CA ARG A 161 15.03 -1.52 10.18
C ARG A 161 15.98 -2.05 9.10
N GLU A 162 16.08 -1.33 7.99
CA GLU A 162 16.94 -1.69 6.85
C GLU A 162 18.22 -0.86 6.90
N LYS A 163 19.34 -1.42 6.41
CA LYS A 163 20.58 -0.65 6.31
C LYS A 163 20.51 0.31 5.12
N PRO A 164 20.88 1.60 5.31
CA PRO A 164 20.86 2.57 4.21
C PRO A 164 21.90 2.18 3.15
N VAL A 165 21.52 2.34 1.88
CA VAL A 165 22.38 1.93 0.76
C VAL A 165 23.52 2.93 0.58
N LYS A 166 24.76 2.43 0.55
CA LYS A 166 25.94 3.26 0.36
C LYS A 166 25.92 3.88 -1.05
N LYS A 167 25.84 5.21 -1.12
CA LYS A 167 25.91 5.96 -2.39
C LYS A 167 27.28 5.77 -3.02
N VAL A 168 27.30 5.30 -4.27
CA VAL A 168 28.53 5.26 -5.08
C VAL A 168 28.90 6.72 -5.37
N LYS A 169 30.08 7.16 -4.93
CA LYS A 169 30.56 8.50 -5.22
C LYS A 169 31.07 8.51 -6.64
N ASP A 170 30.41 9.28 -7.51
CA ASP A 170 30.96 9.60 -8.82
C ASP A 170 32.31 10.29 -8.65
N ASN A 171 33.37 9.73 -9.24
CA ASN A 171 34.72 10.32 -9.30
C ASN A 171 34.77 11.50 -10.28
N LYS A 172 33.75 12.38 -10.29
CA LYS A 172 33.79 13.60 -11.09
C LYS A 172 34.83 14.54 -10.48
N PRO A 173 35.74 15.11 -11.29
CA PRO A 173 36.75 16.03 -10.79
C PRO A 173 36.08 17.18 -10.06
N LYS A 174 36.39 17.35 -8.77
CA LYS A 174 35.88 18.46 -7.97
C LYS A 174 36.41 19.76 -8.59
N ARG A 175 35.51 20.59 -9.11
CA ARG A 175 35.87 21.96 -9.50
C ARG A 175 36.38 22.72 -8.27
N LYS A 176 37.41 23.54 -8.48
CA LYS A 176 37.87 24.46 -7.43
C LYS A 176 36.70 25.42 -7.09
N PRO A 177 36.44 25.69 -5.81
CA PRO A 177 35.43 26.67 -5.42
C PRO A 177 35.77 28.02 -6.07
N GLY A 178 34.80 28.66 -6.74
CA GLY A 178 35.00 29.98 -7.34
C GLY A 178 34.26 30.18 -8.67
N ARG A 179 34.45 31.38 -9.24
CA ARG A 179 33.92 31.76 -10.54
C ARG A 179 34.50 30.86 -11.65
N PRO A 180 33.70 30.47 -12.65
CA PRO A 180 34.21 29.78 -13.85
C PRO A 180 35.37 30.57 -14.48
N LYS A 181 36.31 29.87 -15.13
CA LYS A 181 37.40 30.56 -15.84
C LYS A 181 36.81 31.43 -16.96
N LYS A 182 37.46 32.55 -17.26
CA LYS A 182 37.02 33.46 -18.34
C LYS A 182 36.98 32.70 -19.67
N GLY A 183 35.80 32.60 -20.29
CA GLY A 183 35.55 31.82 -21.51
C GLY A 183 35.03 30.39 -21.29
N GLU A 184 34.88 29.94 -20.03
CA GLU A 184 34.26 28.65 -19.71
C GLU A 184 32.74 28.84 -19.54
N GLU A 185 31.95 28.45 -20.54
CA GLU A 185 30.50 28.35 -20.40
C GLU A 185 30.16 27.13 -19.54
N VAL A 186 29.59 27.38 -18.36
CA VAL A 186 29.05 26.32 -17.50
C VAL A 186 27.57 26.20 -17.81
N ALA A 187 27.21 25.17 -18.59
CA ALA A 187 25.81 24.81 -18.73
C ALA A 187 25.21 24.57 -17.33
N PRO A 188 24.08 25.22 -16.98
CA PRO A 188 23.41 24.96 -15.73
C PRO A 188 23.04 23.48 -15.68
N LYS A 189 23.30 22.83 -14.54
CA LYS A 189 22.82 21.47 -14.34
C LYS A 189 21.31 21.54 -14.19
N THR A 190 20.59 21.00 -15.17
CA THR A 190 19.14 20.89 -15.10
C THR A 190 18.74 20.17 -13.82
N THR A 191 17.89 20.80 -13.01
CA THR A 191 17.41 20.18 -11.78
C THR A 191 16.43 19.04 -12.10
N ARG A 192 16.16 18.15 -11.14
CA ARG A 192 15.14 17.10 -11.34
C ARG A 192 13.77 17.70 -11.67
N LEU A 193 13.40 18.80 -11.00
CA LEU A 193 12.13 19.49 -11.19
C LEU A 193 11.96 20.01 -12.63
N GLU A 194 13.01 20.61 -13.19
CA GLU A 194 13.00 21.08 -14.58
C GLU A 194 12.88 19.93 -15.59
N ARG A 195 13.47 18.76 -15.28
CA ARG A 195 13.32 17.59 -16.15
C ARG A 195 11.92 16.98 -16.07
N GLN A 196 11.29 17.04 -14.89
CA GLN A 196 9.97 16.46 -14.66
C GLN A 196 8.86 17.13 -15.49
N SER A 197 8.98 18.42 -15.85
CA SER A 197 7.96 19.10 -16.66
C SER A 197 7.84 18.55 -18.09
N GLU A 198 8.84 17.84 -18.59
CA GLU A 198 8.86 17.26 -19.93
C GLU A 198 8.69 15.73 -19.91
N MET A 199 8.74 15.10 -18.74
CA MET A 199 8.68 13.65 -18.56
C MET A 199 7.26 13.12 -18.43
N LYS A 200 7.07 11.86 -18.79
CA LYS A 200 5.84 11.14 -18.45
C LYS A 200 5.83 10.73 -16.98
N VAL A 201 4.65 10.54 -16.41
CA VAL A 201 4.47 10.16 -14.98
C VAL A 201 5.27 8.92 -14.60
N GLU A 202 5.26 7.89 -15.45
CA GLU A 202 6.01 6.64 -15.22
C GLU A 202 7.53 6.90 -15.13
N GLU A 203 8.06 7.72 -16.03
CA GLU A 203 9.48 8.09 -16.05
C GLU A 203 9.86 8.94 -14.82
N MET A 204 8.95 9.85 -14.41
CA MET A 204 9.14 10.64 -13.20
C MET A 204 9.22 9.75 -11.96
N LEU A 205 8.35 8.75 -11.85
CA LEU A 205 8.34 7.80 -10.73
C LEU A 205 9.57 6.90 -10.70
N ASP A 206 10.13 6.55 -11.86
CA ASP A 206 11.35 5.74 -11.95
C ASP A 206 12.63 6.53 -11.67
N ASP A 207 12.66 7.85 -11.94
CA ASP A 207 13.79 8.72 -11.53
C ASP A 207 13.84 8.95 -10.02
N LEU A 208 12.72 8.76 -9.29
CA LEU A 208 12.68 8.92 -7.83
C LEU A 208 13.47 7.80 -7.12
N PRO A 209 14.25 8.13 -6.08
CA PRO A 209 15.00 7.13 -5.34
C PRO A 209 14.05 6.29 -4.46
N LYS A 210 14.11 4.97 -4.61
CA LYS A 210 13.23 4.00 -3.94
C LYS A 210 13.93 3.16 -2.85
N LYS A 211 15.25 3.30 -2.65
CA LYS A 211 16.04 2.48 -1.71
C LYS A 211 16.11 3.12 -0.32
N CYS A 212 16.27 2.32 0.73
CA CYS A 212 16.46 2.85 2.09
C CYS A 212 17.64 3.84 2.15
N ASP A 213 17.41 5.02 2.74
CA ASP A 213 18.40 6.08 2.92
C ASP A 213 18.22 6.80 4.26
N ILE A 214 19.07 7.77 4.54
CA ILE A 214 19.01 8.58 5.76
C ILE A 214 18.27 9.89 5.46
N GLY A 215 17.18 10.14 6.18
CA GLY A 215 16.46 11.40 6.20
C GLY A 215 16.99 12.33 7.29
N CYS A 216 16.78 13.63 7.10
CA CYS A 216 17.23 14.67 8.02
C CYS A 216 16.20 15.81 8.01
N LYS A 217 15.76 16.24 9.20
CA LYS A 217 14.86 17.38 9.38
C LYS A 217 15.32 18.23 10.56
N LYS A 218 15.19 19.55 10.44
CA LYS A 218 15.35 20.44 11.59
C LYS A 218 14.01 20.57 12.30
N ASN A 219 13.98 20.30 13.61
CA ASN A 219 12.79 20.48 14.41
C ASN A 219 12.56 21.98 14.73
N SER A 220 11.42 22.30 15.35
CA SER A 220 11.03 23.66 15.71
C SER A 220 11.99 24.32 16.72
N LYS A 221 12.81 23.53 17.42
CA LYS A 221 13.85 24.00 18.35
C LYS A 221 15.22 24.19 17.69
N GLY A 222 15.31 23.98 16.37
CA GLY A 222 16.54 24.10 15.60
C GLY A 222 17.49 22.89 15.68
N HIS A 223 17.11 21.82 16.39
CA HIS A 223 17.90 20.59 16.43
C HIS A 223 17.67 19.76 15.17
N THR A 224 18.72 19.07 14.73
CA THR A 224 18.68 18.20 13.57
C THR A 224 18.33 16.78 14.01
N GLU A 225 17.19 16.29 13.55
CA GLU A 225 16.74 14.92 13.75
C GLU A 225 17.00 14.14 12.46
N THR A 226 17.47 12.90 12.61
CA THR A 226 17.78 12.02 11.49
C THR A 226 17.09 10.68 11.70
N TRP A 227 16.57 10.10 10.63
CA TRP A 227 15.97 8.77 10.64
C TRP A 227 16.48 7.95 9.46
N ILE A 228 16.45 6.63 9.61
CA ILE A 228 16.79 5.69 8.54
C ILE A 228 15.47 5.11 8.00
N GLY A 229 15.27 5.19 6.69
CA GLY A 229 14.13 4.54 6.05
C GLY A 229 13.61 5.28 4.83
N TYR A 230 12.32 5.57 4.87
CA TYR A 230 11.54 6.04 3.73
C TYR A 230 10.72 7.28 4.08
N LYS A 231 10.10 7.85 3.05
CA LYS A 231 9.14 8.93 3.15
C LYS A 231 7.96 8.62 2.23
N LEU A 232 6.77 8.59 2.81
CA LEU A 232 5.51 8.40 2.09
C LEU A 232 4.87 9.76 1.85
N HIS A 233 4.69 10.11 0.58
CA HIS A 233 4.00 11.33 0.15
C HIS A 233 2.58 10.96 -0.21
N VAL A 234 1.60 11.70 0.32
CA VAL A 234 0.18 11.39 0.18
C VAL A 234 -0.58 12.64 -0.22
N ASP A 235 -1.41 12.50 -1.25
CA ASP A 235 -2.47 13.46 -1.54
C ASP A 235 -3.76 12.97 -0.88
N THR A 236 -4.33 13.82 -0.05
CA THR A 236 -5.59 13.56 0.66
C THR A 236 -6.63 14.59 0.26
N ILE A 237 -7.88 14.17 0.18
CA ILE A 237 -9.01 15.04 -0.14
C ILE A 237 -9.86 15.31 1.10
N ASP A 238 -10.87 16.17 0.94
CA ASP A 238 -11.90 16.40 1.95
C ASP A 238 -12.49 15.06 2.44
N GLY A 239 -12.60 14.91 3.77
CA GLY A 239 -12.95 13.64 4.40
C GLY A 239 -11.74 12.73 4.73
N GLN A 240 -10.51 13.24 4.58
CA GLN A 240 -9.27 12.53 4.93
C GLN A 240 -9.03 11.26 4.11
N LEU A 241 -9.55 11.22 2.89
CA LEU A 241 -9.37 10.08 2.00
C LEU A 241 -8.06 10.23 1.21
N PRO A 242 -7.10 9.30 1.32
CA PRO A 242 -5.91 9.31 0.47
C PRO A 242 -6.29 8.92 -0.96
N ILE A 243 -5.96 9.79 -1.91
CA ILE A 243 -6.21 9.58 -3.35
C ILE A 243 -4.99 9.05 -4.07
N SER A 244 -3.80 9.54 -3.73
CA SER A 244 -2.56 9.05 -4.32
C SER A 244 -1.45 9.02 -3.28
N CYS A 245 -0.54 8.06 -3.46
CA CYS A 245 0.56 7.81 -2.54
C CYS A 245 1.82 7.50 -3.34
N VAL A 246 2.96 8.07 -2.95
CA VAL A 246 4.27 7.73 -3.53
C VAL A 246 5.28 7.49 -2.41
N LEU A 247 5.92 6.32 -2.41
CA LEU A 247 6.97 5.97 -1.47
C LEU A 247 8.35 6.29 -2.05
N THR A 248 9.17 7.01 -1.31
CA THR A 248 10.54 7.38 -1.72
C THR A 248 11.54 7.14 -0.60
N SER A 249 12.84 7.18 -0.93
CA SER A 249 13.93 7.23 0.04
C SER A 249 13.75 8.40 1.02
N ALA A 250 14.14 8.21 2.28
CA ALA A 250 14.01 9.24 3.32
C ALA A 250 14.70 10.58 3.00
N SER A 251 15.74 10.57 2.17
CA SER A 251 16.49 11.78 1.77
C SER A 251 15.81 12.60 0.67
N THR A 252 14.71 12.12 0.10
CA THR A 252 14.00 12.81 -1.00
C THR A 252 13.31 14.07 -0.48
N HIS A 253 13.49 15.18 -1.19
CA HIS A 253 12.79 16.43 -0.89
C HIS A 253 11.40 16.44 -1.51
N ASP A 254 10.40 16.89 -0.76
CA ASP A 254 8.98 16.76 -1.08
C ASP A 254 8.61 17.46 -2.38
N SER A 255 9.27 18.58 -2.70
CA SER A 255 9.09 19.28 -3.98
C SER A 255 9.34 18.39 -5.20
N GLN A 256 10.29 17.43 -5.12
CA GLN A 256 10.62 16.53 -6.23
C GLN A 256 9.53 15.48 -6.48
N VAL A 257 8.62 15.28 -5.52
CA VAL A 257 7.51 14.33 -5.63
C VAL A 257 6.20 15.05 -5.94
N ALA A 258 6.14 16.38 -5.74
CA ALA A 258 4.92 17.16 -5.93
C ALA A 258 4.34 17.07 -7.35
N ILE A 259 5.18 17.12 -8.39
CA ILE A 259 4.72 17.03 -9.79
C ILE A 259 4.16 15.63 -10.10
N PRO A 260 4.91 14.52 -9.94
CA PRO A 260 4.37 13.20 -10.24
C PRO A 260 3.15 12.85 -9.38
N LEU A 261 3.11 13.28 -8.12
CA LEU A 261 1.96 13.03 -7.24
C LEU A 261 0.70 13.80 -7.70
N ALA A 262 0.86 15.05 -8.16
CA ALA A 262 -0.24 15.83 -8.74
C ALA A 262 -0.80 15.18 -10.01
N GLU A 263 0.07 14.71 -10.89
CA GLU A 263 -0.33 14.02 -12.12
C GLU A 263 -1.09 12.72 -11.83
N ILE A 264 -0.63 11.92 -10.85
CA ILE A 264 -1.36 10.71 -10.43
C ILE A 264 -2.74 11.07 -9.88
N SER A 265 -2.83 12.09 -9.04
CA SER A 265 -4.10 12.55 -8.48
C SER A 265 -5.06 13.03 -9.58
N GLY A 266 -4.57 13.81 -10.56
CA GLY A 266 -5.38 14.27 -11.70
C GLY A 266 -5.85 13.15 -12.63
N GLN A 267 -5.16 12.00 -12.66
CA GLN A 267 -5.62 10.80 -13.37
C GLN A 267 -6.71 10.03 -12.60
N ARG A 268 -6.79 10.19 -11.28
CA ARG A 268 -7.69 9.44 -10.40
C ARG A 268 -8.98 10.18 -10.09
N VAL A 269 -8.93 11.49 -9.94
CA VAL A 269 -10.08 12.33 -9.59
C VAL A 269 -10.13 13.57 -10.46
N THR A 270 -11.34 14.10 -10.64
CA THR A 270 -11.53 15.39 -11.32
C THR A 270 -11.36 16.50 -10.29
N ASN A 271 -10.33 17.34 -10.45
CA ASN A 271 -10.02 18.49 -9.60
C ASN A 271 -10.02 19.75 -10.47
#